data_AF-A0A0P7TY07-F1
#
_entry.id   AF-A0A0P7TY07-F1
#
_cell.length_a   1.000
_cell.length_b   1.000
_cell.length_c   1.000
_cell.angle_alpha   90.00
_cell.angle_beta   90.00
_cell.angle_gamma   90.00
#
_symmetry.space_group_name_H-M   'P 1'
#
loop_
_entity.id
_entity.type
_entity.pdbx_description
1 polymer ?
#
loop_
_entity_poly.entity_id
_entity_poly.type
_entity_poly.pdbx_seq_one_letter_code
_entity_poly.pdbx_strand_id
1 'polypeptide(L)'
;MGGAVSAGEDNDDLIDNLKEAQYIRTEKVEQAFRAIDRGDYYLEGYRDNAYKDLAWKHGNIHLSAPCIYSEVMEALKLQQGLSFLNLGSGTGYLSTMVGLIIGPFGVNHGVELHSDVVEYAREKLEDFIKNSDSFDKFEFCEPNFVVGNCLEISSDSHQYDRIYCGAGVQKDHENYMKILLKVGGILVMPIEDQLTQITRTGQSTWESKNILAVSFAPLVQQSRTDGSKPIKLPPISVRTLQDLSRIYIRRTLRTLVEEETQGHSTPPRVQPKRKRRRYRRRRINTYVFVGNQLMPQPAESEEDERIDEDGREEEEKDCGEPLKQDGHEPQQNLLRSKILTLPLPESLKAYLLYYREK
;
A
#
# COMPACT_ATOMS: atom_id res chain seq x y z
N MET A 1 -10.20 -8.09 -9.63
CA MET A 1 -10.78 -7.63 -8.36
C MET A 1 -10.63 -6.14 -8.20
N GLY A 2 -11.47 -5.54 -7.36
CA GLY A 2 -11.53 -4.09 -7.11
C GLY A 2 -12.85 -3.47 -7.56
N GLY A 3 -12.94 -2.15 -7.47
CA GLY A 3 -14.07 -1.33 -7.89
C GLY A 3 -15.03 -1.01 -6.76
N ALA A 4 -14.61 -1.16 -5.51
CA ALA A 4 -15.42 -0.88 -4.34
C ALA A 4 -15.50 0.64 -4.06
N VAL A 5 -14.48 1.40 -4.48
CA VAL A 5 -14.41 2.85 -4.27
C VAL A 5 -14.07 3.60 -5.56
N SER A 6 -14.34 4.91 -5.57
CA SER A 6 -13.97 5.80 -6.67
C SER A 6 -12.44 5.96 -6.79
N ALA A 7 -11.98 6.26 -8.00
CA ALA A 7 -10.58 6.64 -8.23
C ALA A 7 -10.25 7.94 -7.48
N GLY A 8 -9.05 8.00 -6.90
CA GLY A 8 -8.46 9.22 -6.35
C GLY A 8 -7.74 10.03 -7.43
N GLU A 9 -7.50 11.33 -7.17
CA GLU A 9 -6.60 12.15 -8.00
C GLU A 9 -5.13 11.78 -7.72
N ASP A 10 -4.83 11.42 -6.46
CA ASP A 10 -3.54 10.95 -5.98
C ASP A 10 -3.69 9.79 -4.96
N ASN A 11 -2.57 9.38 -4.34
CA ASN A 11 -2.57 8.32 -3.33
C ASN A 11 -3.41 8.71 -2.10
N ASP A 12 -3.32 9.94 -1.62
CA ASP A 12 -4.01 10.39 -0.41
C ASP A 12 -5.54 10.42 -0.60
N ASP A 13 -6.00 10.88 -1.76
CA ASP A 13 -7.42 10.84 -2.16
C ASP A 13 -7.94 9.40 -2.27
N LEU A 14 -7.12 8.48 -2.81
CA LEU A 14 -7.48 7.06 -2.83
C LEU A 14 -7.63 6.51 -1.39
N ILE A 15 -6.72 6.87 -0.48
CA ILE A 15 -6.79 6.43 0.92
C ILE A 15 -8.02 7.01 1.62
N ASP A 16 -8.36 8.28 1.37
CA ASP A 16 -9.58 8.91 1.88
C ASP A 16 -10.83 8.15 1.43
N ASN A 17 -10.93 7.81 0.15
CA ASN A 17 -12.05 7.04 -0.39
C ASN A 17 -12.17 5.64 0.28
N LEU A 18 -11.04 4.95 0.50
CA LEU A 18 -11.02 3.64 1.18
C LEU A 18 -11.43 3.73 2.64
N LYS A 19 -11.06 4.82 3.33
CA LYS A 19 -11.44 5.10 4.71
C LYS A 19 -12.92 5.46 4.83
N GLU A 20 -13.44 6.32 3.96
CA GLU A 20 -14.87 6.64 3.89
C GLU A 20 -15.71 5.38 3.66
N ALA A 21 -15.23 4.46 2.81
CA ALA A 21 -15.88 3.18 2.54
C ALA A 21 -15.62 2.08 3.59
N GLN A 22 -14.93 2.38 4.70
CA GLN A 22 -14.66 1.46 5.82
C GLN A 22 -13.76 0.25 5.51
N TYR A 23 -12.97 0.32 4.43
CA TYR A 23 -11.93 -0.66 4.12
C TYR A 23 -10.68 -0.45 4.97
N ILE A 24 -10.31 0.81 5.21
CA ILE A 24 -9.25 1.20 6.15
C ILE A 24 -9.93 1.71 7.42
N ARG A 25 -9.59 1.11 8.56
CA ARG A 25 -10.29 1.33 9.84
C ARG A 25 -9.34 1.73 10.95
N THR A 26 -8.10 1.29 10.89
CA THR A 26 -7.08 1.56 11.90
C THR A 26 -6.07 2.58 11.43
N GLU A 27 -5.66 3.45 12.35
CA GLU A 27 -4.71 4.54 12.06
C GLU A 27 -3.36 4.00 11.56
N LYS A 28 -2.88 2.88 12.09
CA LYS A 28 -1.62 2.26 11.64
C LYS A 28 -1.67 1.82 10.18
N VAL A 29 -2.80 1.28 9.73
CA VAL A 29 -3.00 0.87 8.34
C VAL A 29 -3.10 2.11 7.46
N GLU A 30 -3.87 3.12 7.86
CA GLU A 30 -3.95 4.40 7.15
C GLU A 30 -2.57 5.04 6.96
N GLN A 31 -1.80 5.17 8.03
CA GLN A 31 -0.45 5.75 8.00
C GLN A 31 0.48 4.98 7.05
N ALA A 32 0.43 3.64 7.05
CA ALA A 32 1.25 2.83 6.15
C ALA A 32 0.86 3.03 4.67
N PHE A 33 -0.43 3.11 4.36
CA PHE A 33 -0.93 3.35 3.01
C PHE A 33 -0.60 4.75 2.48
N ARG A 34 -0.61 5.77 3.35
CA ARG A 34 -0.19 7.13 2.96
C ARG A 34 1.33 7.25 2.82
N ALA A 35 2.08 6.50 3.62
CA ALA A 35 3.53 6.54 3.63
C ALA A 35 4.16 5.96 2.35
N ILE A 36 3.46 5.05 1.67
CA ILE A 36 3.98 4.37 0.48
C ILE A 36 3.04 4.65 -0.66
N ASP A 37 3.49 5.49 -1.59
CA ASP A 37 2.73 5.79 -2.79
C ASP A 37 2.60 4.53 -3.65
N ARG A 38 1.35 4.12 -3.90
CA ARG A 38 1.05 2.98 -4.76
C ARG A 38 1.61 3.16 -6.19
N GLY A 39 1.64 4.39 -6.70
CA GLY A 39 2.17 4.75 -8.01
C GLY A 39 3.66 4.48 -8.17
N ASP A 40 4.44 4.45 -7.09
CA ASP A 40 5.87 4.13 -7.13
C ASP A 40 6.13 2.66 -7.47
N TYR A 41 5.15 1.79 -7.21
CA TYR A 41 5.24 0.35 -7.45
C TYR A 41 4.68 -0.06 -8.82
N TYR A 42 4.17 0.89 -9.60
CA TYR A 42 3.80 0.68 -11.00
C TYR A 42 5.02 0.84 -11.92
N LEU A 43 4.91 0.24 -13.10
CA LEU A 43 5.77 0.56 -14.22
C LEU A 43 5.47 2.00 -14.68
N GLU A 44 6.49 2.75 -15.08
CA GLU A 44 6.41 4.20 -15.34
C GLU A 44 5.26 4.57 -16.29
N GLY A 45 5.06 3.80 -17.37
CA GLY A 45 4.01 4.04 -18.36
C GLY A 45 2.58 3.70 -17.92
N TYR A 46 2.38 3.23 -16.68
CA TYR A 46 1.07 2.78 -16.18
C TYR A 46 0.61 3.49 -14.90
N ARG A 47 1.34 4.51 -14.44
CA ARG A 47 1.08 5.21 -13.16
C ARG A 47 -0.29 5.88 -13.11
N ASP A 48 -0.85 6.30 -14.25
CA ASP A 48 -2.21 6.89 -14.34
C ASP A 48 -3.33 5.98 -13.84
N ASN A 49 -3.07 4.67 -13.74
CA ASN A 49 -4.02 3.69 -13.23
C ASN A 49 -3.77 3.30 -11.76
N ALA A 50 -2.75 3.87 -11.11
CA ALA A 50 -2.34 3.48 -9.76
C ALA A 50 -3.39 3.83 -8.71
N TYR A 51 -4.05 4.99 -8.84
CA TYR A 51 -5.00 5.53 -7.86
C TYR A 51 -6.44 5.08 -8.09
N LYS A 52 -6.63 4.06 -8.94
CA LYS A 52 -7.90 3.39 -9.15
C LYS A 52 -7.96 2.18 -8.23
N ASP A 53 -9.13 1.92 -7.66
CA ASP A 53 -9.34 0.70 -6.87
C ASP A 53 -9.44 -0.54 -7.78
N LEU A 54 -8.36 -0.87 -8.48
CA LEU A 54 -8.32 -1.97 -9.45
C LEU A 54 -7.01 -2.73 -9.29
N ALA A 55 -7.09 -4.04 -9.46
CA ALA A 55 -5.90 -4.85 -9.64
C ALA A 55 -5.23 -4.50 -10.98
N TRP A 56 -3.91 -4.56 -11.00
CA TRP A 56 -3.11 -4.31 -12.19
C TRP A 56 -2.18 -5.49 -12.45
N LYS A 57 -1.99 -5.83 -13.73
CA LYS A 57 -1.13 -6.91 -14.19
C LYS A 57 -0.42 -6.51 -15.46
N HIS A 58 0.88 -6.77 -15.53
CA HIS A 58 1.69 -6.64 -16.73
C HIS A 58 2.75 -7.75 -16.75
N GLY A 59 2.65 -8.69 -17.70
CA GLY A 59 3.49 -9.90 -17.69
C GLY A 59 3.30 -10.71 -16.40
N ASN A 60 4.40 -10.98 -15.71
CA ASN A 60 4.41 -11.66 -14.40
C ASN A 60 4.13 -10.71 -13.23
N ILE A 61 4.27 -9.39 -13.43
CA ILE A 61 4.05 -8.40 -12.38
C ILE A 61 2.56 -8.27 -12.12
N HIS A 62 2.18 -8.38 -10.85
CA HIS A 62 0.80 -8.22 -10.40
C HIS A 62 0.74 -7.38 -9.13
N LEU A 63 -0.26 -6.50 -9.07
CA LEU A 63 -0.56 -5.68 -7.91
C LEU A 63 -2.06 -5.77 -7.61
N SER A 64 -2.42 -6.27 -6.44
CA SER A 64 -3.83 -6.41 -6.05
C SER A 64 -4.51 -5.05 -5.87
N ALA A 65 -5.84 -5.04 -5.95
CA ALA A 65 -6.61 -3.83 -5.74
C ALA A 65 -6.39 -3.26 -4.32
N PRO A 66 -6.35 -1.93 -4.15
CA PRO A 66 -6.22 -1.26 -2.86
C PRO A 66 -7.17 -1.78 -1.79
N CYS A 67 -8.46 -1.94 -2.10
CA CYS A 67 -9.45 -2.45 -1.13
C CYS A 67 -9.10 -3.85 -0.58
N ILE A 68 -8.51 -4.71 -1.42
CA ILE A 68 -8.08 -6.05 -1.01
C ILE A 68 -6.90 -5.96 -0.05
N TYR A 69 -5.90 -5.11 -0.35
CA TYR A 69 -4.78 -4.92 0.56
C TYR A 69 -5.23 -4.28 1.88
N SER A 70 -6.20 -3.37 1.87
CA SER A 70 -6.75 -2.79 3.10
C SER A 70 -7.36 -3.87 3.99
N GLU A 71 -8.21 -4.75 3.46
CA GLU A 71 -8.81 -5.85 4.23
C GLU A 71 -7.77 -6.86 4.74
N VAL A 72 -6.76 -7.18 3.92
CA VAL A 72 -5.66 -8.05 4.34
C VAL A 72 -4.89 -7.42 5.51
N MET A 73 -4.53 -6.13 5.41
CA MET A 73 -3.78 -5.43 6.45
C MET A 73 -4.57 -5.32 7.75
N GLU A 74 -5.88 -5.05 7.68
CA GLU A 74 -6.79 -5.04 8.82
C GLU A 74 -6.94 -6.42 9.46
N ALA A 75 -7.12 -7.47 8.65
CA ALA A 75 -7.30 -8.84 9.13
C ALA A 75 -6.04 -9.41 9.78
N LEU A 76 -4.85 -9.04 9.28
CA LEU A 76 -3.58 -9.48 9.82
C LEU A 76 -3.29 -8.92 11.20
N LYS A 77 -3.94 -7.84 11.67
CA LYS A 77 -3.69 -7.27 13.02
C LYS A 77 -2.20 -7.14 13.34
N LEU A 78 -1.47 -6.47 12.45
CA LEU A 78 -0.02 -6.32 12.50
C LEU A 78 0.40 -5.46 13.71
N GLN A 79 1.53 -5.81 14.31
CA GLN A 79 2.11 -5.15 15.48
C GLN A 79 3.64 -5.16 15.37
N GLN A 80 4.28 -4.25 16.11
CA GLN A 80 5.73 -4.19 16.16
C GLN A 80 6.34 -5.50 16.68
N GLY A 81 7.45 -5.92 16.08
CA GLY A 81 8.19 -7.13 16.46
C GLY A 81 7.61 -8.44 15.93
N LEU A 82 6.47 -8.43 15.23
CA LEU A 82 5.92 -9.66 14.65
C LEU A 82 6.74 -10.15 13.46
N SER A 83 6.69 -11.47 13.25
CA SER A 83 7.19 -12.11 12.04
C SER A 83 6.09 -12.27 10.99
N PHE A 84 6.38 -11.84 9.76
CA PHE A 84 5.49 -11.84 8.62
C PHE A 84 6.07 -12.59 7.42
N LEU A 85 5.24 -13.43 6.79
CA LEU A 85 5.53 -14.12 5.54
C LEU A 85 4.51 -13.76 4.46
N ASN A 86 4.98 -13.28 3.32
CA ASN A 86 4.20 -12.97 2.15
C ASN A 86 4.44 -14.01 1.06
N LEU A 87 3.43 -14.83 0.76
CA LEU A 87 3.47 -15.87 -0.26
C LEU A 87 2.88 -15.31 -1.56
N GLY A 88 3.70 -15.17 -2.60
CA GLY A 88 3.39 -14.39 -3.79
C GLY A 88 3.60 -12.90 -3.53
N SER A 89 4.82 -12.51 -3.16
CA SER A 89 5.11 -11.13 -2.74
C SER A 89 4.93 -10.08 -3.83
N GLY A 90 4.89 -10.48 -5.11
CA GLY A 90 4.64 -9.59 -6.23
C GLY A 90 5.65 -8.44 -6.26
N THR A 91 5.15 -7.21 -6.47
CA THR A 91 6.00 -5.99 -6.52
C THR A 91 6.67 -5.62 -5.20
N GLY A 92 6.38 -6.33 -4.10
CA GLY A 92 6.87 -5.97 -2.77
C GLY A 92 6.05 -4.87 -2.07
N TYR A 93 5.08 -4.23 -2.74
CA TYR A 93 4.28 -3.12 -2.17
C TYR A 93 3.67 -3.43 -0.80
N LEU A 94 2.96 -4.56 -0.67
CA LEU A 94 2.38 -4.99 0.60
C LEU A 94 3.48 -5.25 1.64
N SER A 95 4.56 -5.93 1.25
CA SER A 95 5.68 -6.24 2.16
C SER A 95 6.36 -4.97 2.67
N THR A 96 6.49 -3.92 1.86
CA THR A 96 7.01 -2.62 2.31
C THR A 96 6.04 -1.95 3.30
N MET A 97 4.73 -1.94 3.03
CA MET A 97 3.74 -1.40 4.00
C MET A 97 3.77 -2.16 5.32
N VAL A 98 3.83 -3.49 5.29
CA VAL A 98 3.96 -4.31 6.49
C VAL A 98 5.25 -3.98 7.25
N GLY A 99 6.34 -3.72 6.53
CA GLY A 99 7.63 -3.33 7.10
C GLY A 99 7.54 -2.07 7.97
N LEU A 100 6.72 -1.09 7.58
CA LEU A 100 6.49 0.14 8.37
C LEU A 100 5.69 -0.13 9.66
N ILE A 101 4.84 -1.15 9.68
CA ILE A 101 3.99 -1.47 10.84
C ILE A 101 4.73 -2.36 11.85
N ILE A 102 5.45 -3.37 11.37
CA ILE A 102 6.13 -4.34 12.25
C ILE A 102 7.46 -3.79 12.80
N GLY A 103 8.01 -2.74 12.19
CA GLY A 103 9.18 -2.01 12.70
C GLY A 103 10.47 -2.84 12.73
N PRO A 104 11.61 -2.26 13.11
CA PRO A 104 12.94 -2.84 12.90
C PRO A 104 13.18 -4.17 13.62
N PHE A 105 12.39 -4.48 14.65
CA PHE A 105 12.48 -5.73 15.41
C PHE A 105 11.60 -6.86 14.84
N GLY A 106 10.81 -6.59 13.80
CA GLY A 106 10.04 -7.61 13.10
C GLY A 106 10.88 -8.48 12.19
N VAL A 107 10.23 -9.46 11.57
CA VAL A 107 10.78 -10.29 10.49
C VAL A 107 9.84 -10.15 9.30
N ASN A 108 10.37 -9.90 8.11
CA ASN A 108 9.56 -9.67 6.91
C ASN A 108 10.14 -10.45 5.74
N HIS A 109 9.50 -11.55 5.38
CA HIS A 109 9.95 -12.42 4.28
C HIS A 109 8.91 -12.45 3.17
N GLY A 110 9.37 -12.40 1.93
CA GLY A 110 8.55 -12.57 0.73
C GLY A 110 9.05 -13.74 -0.11
N VAL A 111 8.14 -14.58 -0.57
CA VAL A 111 8.42 -15.65 -1.53
C VAL A 111 7.67 -15.34 -2.80
N GLU A 112 8.37 -15.36 -3.93
CA GLU A 112 7.78 -15.12 -5.24
C GLU A 112 8.38 -16.08 -6.27
N LEU A 113 7.53 -16.61 -7.14
CA LEU A 113 7.88 -17.66 -8.09
C LEU A 113 8.82 -17.14 -9.18
N HIS A 114 8.57 -15.91 -9.63
CA HIS A 114 9.19 -15.32 -10.80
C HIS A 114 10.41 -14.46 -10.41
N SER A 115 11.60 -14.80 -10.93
CA SER A 115 12.84 -14.11 -10.59
C SER A 115 12.85 -12.64 -11.04
N ASP A 116 12.25 -12.35 -12.20
CA ASP A 116 12.05 -10.99 -12.72
C ASP A 116 11.18 -10.15 -11.79
N VAL A 117 10.15 -10.75 -11.18
CA VAL A 117 9.27 -10.06 -10.23
C VAL A 117 9.98 -9.79 -8.90
N VAL A 118 10.79 -10.74 -8.43
CA VAL A 118 11.62 -10.53 -7.24
C VAL A 118 12.63 -9.40 -7.46
N GLU A 119 13.26 -9.33 -8.63
CA GLU A 119 14.21 -8.26 -8.93
C GLU A 119 13.52 -6.89 -8.97
N TYR A 120 12.35 -6.83 -9.61
CA TYR A 120 11.52 -5.63 -9.59
C TYR A 120 11.13 -5.21 -8.16
N ALA A 121 10.79 -6.17 -7.29
CA ALA A 121 10.46 -5.87 -5.90
C ALA A 121 11.65 -5.31 -5.11
N ARG A 122 12.88 -5.80 -5.38
CA ARG A 122 14.10 -5.26 -4.78
C ARG A 122 14.40 -3.85 -5.27
N GLU A 123 14.26 -3.60 -6.57
CA GLU A 123 14.44 -2.27 -7.16
C GLU A 123 13.49 -1.26 -6.50
N LYS A 124 12.19 -1.58 -6.41
CA LYS A 124 11.20 -0.71 -5.76
C LYS A 124 11.46 -0.49 -4.28
N LEU A 125 11.96 -1.51 -3.57
CA LEU A 125 12.37 -1.38 -2.18
C LEU A 125 13.57 -0.44 -2.03
N GLU A 126 14.58 -0.58 -2.89
CA GLU A 126 15.75 0.30 -2.89
C GLU A 126 15.36 1.75 -3.19
N ASP A 127 14.48 1.95 -4.17
CA ASP A 127 13.97 3.29 -4.50
C ASP A 127 13.22 3.91 -3.33
N PHE A 128 12.39 3.14 -2.63
CA PHE A 128 11.71 3.59 -1.41
C PHE A 128 12.73 4.00 -0.34
N ILE A 129 13.74 3.17 -0.07
CA ILE A 129 14.76 3.44 0.95
C ILE A 129 15.59 4.68 0.63
N LYS A 130 15.96 4.87 -0.65
CA LYS A 130 16.83 5.95 -1.11
C LYS A 130 16.09 7.29 -1.25
N ASN A 131 14.87 7.26 -1.79
CA ASN A 131 14.20 8.45 -2.28
C ASN A 131 12.96 8.86 -1.46
N SER A 132 12.32 7.95 -0.71
CA SER A 132 11.08 8.26 0.01
C SER A 132 11.33 8.87 1.39
N ASP A 133 10.75 10.05 1.64
CA ASP A 133 10.77 10.72 2.96
C ASP A 133 10.05 9.95 4.05
N SER A 134 9.16 9.03 3.68
CA SER A 134 8.55 8.10 4.63
C SER A 134 9.58 7.20 5.30
N PHE A 135 10.68 6.84 4.63
CA PHE A 135 11.73 6.03 5.25
C PHE A 135 12.34 6.71 6.50
N ASP A 136 12.45 8.05 6.50
CA ASP A 136 12.95 8.79 7.66
C ASP A 136 11.88 9.11 8.70
N LYS A 137 10.60 8.95 8.37
CA LYS A 137 9.50 9.12 9.34
C LYS A 137 9.26 7.84 10.10
N PHE A 138 9.37 6.69 9.45
CA PHE A 138 8.99 5.39 10.01
C PHE A 138 10.17 4.55 10.49
N GLU A 139 9.88 3.74 11.51
CA GLU A 139 10.70 2.60 11.87
C GLU A 139 10.39 1.46 10.89
N PHE A 140 11.41 0.88 10.25
CA PHE A 140 11.20 0.00 9.10
C PHE A 140 11.83 -1.39 9.26
N CYS A 141 11.03 -2.42 8.99
CA CYS A 141 11.52 -3.78 8.73
C CYS A 141 11.66 -4.01 7.23
N GLU A 142 12.90 -3.98 6.76
CA GLU A 142 13.24 -4.30 5.38
C GLU A 142 12.78 -5.73 5.01
N PRO A 143 11.99 -5.90 3.94
CA PRO A 143 11.60 -7.22 3.46
C PRO A 143 12.74 -7.94 2.75
N ASN A 144 12.92 -9.23 3.06
CA ASN A 144 13.81 -10.11 2.29
C ASN A 144 13.00 -10.94 1.29
N PHE A 145 13.25 -10.74 0.00
CA PHE A 145 12.57 -11.48 -1.08
C PHE A 145 13.40 -12.67 -1.56
N VAL A 146 12.75 -13.83 -1.67
CA VAL A 146 13.33 -15.11 -2.11
C VAL A 146 12.57 -15.62 -3.33
N VAL A 147 13.33 -16.10 -4.33
CA VAL A 147 12.76 -16.74 -5.51
C VAL A 147 12.40 -18.20 -5.18
N GLY A 148 11.16 -18.59 -5.48
CA GLY A 148 10.74 -19.99 -5.56
C GLY A 148 9.25 -20.22 -5.31
N ASN A 149 8.83 -21.48 -5.38
CA ASN A 149 7.46 -21.89 -5.14
C ASN A 149 7.06 -21.87 -3.65
N CYS A 150 5.97 -21.18 -3.33
CA CYS A 150 5.41 -21.11 -1.99
C CYS A 150 5.02 -22.47 -1.39
N LEU A 151 4.82 -23.51 -2.21
CA LEU A 151 4.51 -24.89 -1.78
C LEU A 151 5.75 -25.74 -1.45
N GLU A 152 6.95 -25.18 -1.61
CA GLU A 152 8.23 -25.89 -1.46
C GLU A 152 9.12 -25.27 -0.38
N ILE A 153 8.55 -24.47 0.52
CA ILE A 153 9.23 -23.96 1.70
C ILE A 153 9.61 -25.15 2.59
N SER A 154 10.88 -25.21 2.99
CA SER A 154 11.41 -26.27 3.85
C SER A 154 10.62 -26.33 5.16
N SER A 155 10.28 -27.55 5.61
CA SER A 155 9.64 -27.80 6.92
C SER A 155 10.48 -27.33 8.10
N ASP A 156 11.80 -27.19 7.91
CA ASP A 156 12.74 -26.70 8.92
C ASP A 156 12.74 -25.16 9.01
N SER A 157 11.94 -24.50 8.18
CA SER A 157 11.77 -23.05 8.23
C SER A 157 11.05 -22.62 9.50
N HIS A 158 11.37 -21.42 9.96
CA HIS A 158 10.71 -20.81 11.11
C HIS A 158 9.20 -20.63 10.86
N GLN A 159 8.42 -20.76 11.92
CA GLN A 159 7.00 -20.38 11.89
C GLN A 159 6.85 -18.87 12.00
N TYR A 160 5.74 -18.33 11.49
CA TYR A 160 5.45 -16.90 11.45
C TYR A 160 4.25 -16.53 12.31
N ASP A 161 4.24 -15.30 12.82
CA ASP A 161 3.10 -14.74 13.54
C ASP A 161 1.97 -14.39 12.57
N ARG A 162 2.33 -13.93 11.36
CA ARG A 162 1.41 -13.42 10.34
C ARG A 162 1.79 -13.95 8.97
N ILE A 163 0.83 -14.45 8.22
CA ILE A 163 1.05 -14.96 6.87
C ILE A 163 -0.02 -14.42 5.94
N TYR A 164 0.38 -13.94 4.78
CA TYR A 164 -0.53 -13.62 3.69
C TYR A 164 -0.19 -14.45 2.45
N CYS A 165 -1.20 -14.97 1.76
CA CYS A 165 -1.03 -15.56 0.44
C CYS A 165 -1.77 -14.74 -0.61
N GLY A 166 -1.00 -14.18 -1.55
CA GLY A 166 -1.48 -13.37 -2.67
C GLY A 166 -1.99 -14.15 -3.87
N ALA A 167 -2.22 -15.46 -3.73
CA ALA A 167 -2.71 -16.35 -4.77
C ALA A 167 -3.75 -17.33 -4.24
N GLY A 168 -4.66 -17.78 -5.11
CA GLY A 168 -5.72 -18.74 -4.81
C GLY A 168 -5.18 -20.08 -4.31
N VAL A 169 -5.52 -20.45 -3.07
CA VAL A 169 -5.09 -21.71 -2.45
C VAL A 169 -6.19 -22.75 -2.57
N GLN A 170 -5.84 -23.93 -3.08
CA GLN A 170 -6.73 -25.10 -3.09
C GLN A 170 -6.81 -25.71 -1.69
N LYS A 171 -7.95 -26.31 -1.33
CA LYS A 171 -8.19 -26.94 -0.02
C LYS A 171 -7.10 -27.94 0.38
N ASP A 172 -6.57 -28.69 -0.58
CA ASP A 172 -5.53 -29.70 -0.34
C ASP A 172 -4.23 -29.08 0.21
N HIS A 173 -3.96 -27.81 -0.10
CA HIS A 173 -2.76 -27.08 0.34
C HIS A 173 -3.00 -26.21 1.58
N GLU A 174 -4.22 -26.14 2.09
CA GLU A 174 -4.55 -25.35 3.28
C GLU A 174 -3.73 -25.80 4.50
N ASN A 175 -3.61 -27.13 4.70
CA ASN A 175 -2.86 -27.69 5.82
C ASN A 175 -1.36 -27.39 5.75
N TYR A 176 -0.81 -27.33 4.53
CA TYR A 176 0.60 -26.98 4.34
C TYR A 176 0.88 -25.54 4.81
N MET A 177 0.02 -24.59 4.42
CA MET A 177 0.16 -23.18 4.84
C MET A 177 -0.05 -23.00 6.34
N LYS A 178 -0.97 -23.76 6.94
CA LYS A 178 -1.21 -23.75 8.39
C LYS A 178 0.03 -24.14 9.20
N ILE A 179 0.83 -25.11 8.76
CA ILE A 179 2.00 -25.59 9.51
C ILE A 179 3.06 -24.47 9.70
N LEU A 180 3.14 -23.53 8.75
CA LEU A 180 4.03 -22.37 8.80
C LEU A 180 3.60 -21.32 9.84
N LEU A 181 2.41 -21.42 10.41
CA LEU A 181 1.84 -20.42 11.32
C LEU A 181 2.10 -20.79 12.79
N LYS A 182 2.58 -19.85 13.61
CA LYS A 182 2.71 -20.03 15.06
C LYS A 182 1.35 -20.14 15.75
N VAL A 183 1.33 -20.74 16.94
CA VAL A 183 0.15 -20.66 17.81
C VAL A 183 -0.10 -19.19 18.20
N GLY A 184 -1.33 -18.73 18.08
CA GLY A 184 -1.72 -17.32 18.18
C GLY A 184 -1.52 -16.52 16.89
N GLY A 185 -0.98 -17.13 15.83
CA GLY A 185 -0.75 -16.49 14.55
C GLY A 185 -2.02 -16.36 13.71
N ILE A 186 -1.95 -15.47 12.70
CA ILE A 186 -3.03 -15.19 11.75
C ILE A 186 -2.53 -15.43 10.32
N LEU A 187 -3.26 -16.26 9.58
CA LEU A 187 -3.08 -16.53 8.16
C LEU A 187 -4.25 -15.93 7.39
N VAL A 188 -3.96 -15.13 6.36
CA VAL A 188 -4.97 -14.58 5.45
C VAL A 188 -4.68 -15.10 4.06
N MET A 189 -5.62 -15.83 3.48
CA MET A 189 -5.46 -16.36 2.11
C MET A 189 -6.82 -16.56 1.43
N PRO A 190 -6.86 -16.45 0.09
CA PRO A 190 -8.06 -16.79 -0.68
C PRO A 190 -8.20 -18.31 -0.83
N ILE A 191 -9.34 -18.85 -0.40
CA ILE A 191 -9.73 -20.26 -0.53
C ILE A 191 -11.11 -20.28 -1.18
N GLU A 192 -11.28 -21.04 -2.28
CA GLU A 192 -12.56 -21.15 -3.00
C GLU A 192 -13.23 -19.79 -3.27
N ASP A 193 -12.47 -18.85 -3.83
CA ASP A 193 -12.94 -17.49 -4.16
C ASP A 193 -13.43 -16.67 -2.93
N GLN A 194 -13.01 -17.04 -1.72
CA GLN A 194 -13.26 -16.30 -0.48
C GLN A 194 -11.96 -15.97 0.24
N LEU A 195 -11.74 -14.69 0.54
CA LEU A 195 -10.63 -14.25 1.37
C LEU A 195 -10.93 -14.64 2.80
N THR A 196 -10.15 -15.57 3.34
CA THR A 196 -10.39 -16.18 4.64
C THR A 196 -9.27 -15.83 5.61
N GLN A 197 -9.64 -15.41 6.81
CA GLN A 197 -8.75 -15.26 7.96
C GLN A 197 -8.79 -16.54 8.79
N ILE A 198 -7.64 -17.17 8.98
CA ILE A 198 -7.46 -18.36 9.81
C ILE A 198 -6.56 -17.99 10.99
N THR A 199 -7.04 -18.20 12.21
CA THR A 199 -6.27 -17.99 13.44
C THR A 199 -5.94 -19.34 14.07
N ARG A 200 -4.66 -19.57 14.39
CA ARG A 200 -4.24 -20.77 15.11
C ARG A 200 -4.45 -20.56 16.60
N THR A 201 -5.50 -21.14 17.18
CA THR A 201 -5.82 -20.94 18.61
C THR A 201 -5.07 -21.89 19.54
N GLY A 202 -4.56 -23.01 19.00
CA GLY A 202 -3.83 -24.03 19.76
C GLY A 202 -2.97 -24.91 18.86
N GLN A 203 -2.47 -26.02 19.39
CA GLN A 203 -1.57 -26.89 18.64
C GLN A 203 -2.25 -27.52 17.40
N SER A 204 -3.51 -27.91 17.53
CA SER A 204 -4.33 -28.52 16.46
C SER A 204 -5.67 -27.81 16.24
N THR A 205 -5.92 -26.68 16.90
CA THR A 205 -7.20 -25.95 16.82
C THR A 205 -7.05 -24.67 16.01
N TRP A 206 -8.04 -24.43 15.16
CA TRP A 206 -8.06 -23.35 14.18
C TRP A 206 -9.43 -22.68 14.18
N GLU A 207 -9.45 -21.37 14.06
CA GLU A 207 -10.66 -20.58 13.86
C GLU A 207 -10.59 -19.92 12.48
N SER A 208 -11.62 -20.10 11.66
CA SER A 208 -11.69 -19.54 10.31
C SER A 208 -12.85 -18.54 10.20
N LYS A 209 -12.58 -17.38 9.59
CA LYS A 209 -13.54 -16.32 9.34
C LYS A 209 -13.44 -15.85 7.89
N ASN A 210 -14.56 -15.86 7.18
CA ASN A 210 -14.63 -15.30 5.83
C ASN A 210 -14.71 -13.78 5.90
N ILE A 211 -13.90 -13.09 5.09
CA ILE A 211 -13.84 -11.63 5.05
C ILE A 211 -14.67 -11.12 3.87
N LEU A 212 -14.31 -11.53 2.64
CA LEU A 212 -15.00 -11.11 1.42
C LEU A 212 -14.82 -12.10 0.26
N ALA A 213 -15.72 -12.03 -0.72
CA ALA A 213 -15.59 -12.75 -1.97
C ALA A 213 -14.52 -12.12 -2.88
N VAL A 214 -13.66 -12.94 -3.46
CA VAL A 214 -12.46 -12.53 -4.18
C VAL A 214 -12.19 -13.43 -5.37
N SER A 215 -11.45 -12.93 -6.35
CA SER A 215 -10.94 -13.71 -7.48
C SER A 215 -9.44 -13.50 -7.61
N PHE A 216 -8.67 -14.55 -7.30
CA PHE A 216 -7.21 -14.55 -7.39
C PHE A 216 -6.75 -15.56 -8.44
N ALA A 217 -5.59 -15.32 -9.04
CA ALA A 217 -4.92 -16.35 -9.83
C ALA A 217 -4.55 -17.54 -8.93
N PRO A 218 -4.75 -18.79 -9.37
CA PRO A 218 -4.44 -19.95 -8.55
C PRO A 218 -2.93 -20.08 -8.32
N LEU A 219 -2.55 -20.61 -7.16
CA LEU A 219 -1.17 -20.91 -6.83
C LEU A 219 -0.61 -21.97 -7.79
N VAL A 220 0.53 -21.69 -8.42
CA VAL A 220 1.15 -22.58 -9.40
C VAL A 220 1.70 -23.83 -8.72
N GLN A 221 1.19 -25.00 -9.12
CA GLN A 221 1.72 -26.29 -8.70
C GLN A 221 2.82 -26.71 -9.69
N GLN A 222 4.04 -26.90 -9.21
CA GLN A 222 5.08 -27.51 -10.04
C GLN A 222 4.84 -29.02 -10.12
N SER A 223 5.00 -29.59 -11.32
CA SER A 223 4.95 -31.05 -11.50
C SER A 223 6.13 -31.69 -10.76
N ARG A 224 5.86 -32.74 -9.97
CA ARG A 224 6.84 -33.51 -9.15
C ARG A 224 8.06 -34.08 -9.93
N THR A 225 8.10 -33.91 -11.25
CA THR A 225 9.20 -34.34 -12.13
C THR A 225 10.40 -33.38 -12.11
N ASP A 226 10.24 -32.15 -11.66
CA ASP A 226 11.36 -31.26 -11.41
C ASP A 226 11.84 -31.48 -9.97
N GLY A 227 13.06 -31.98 -9.80
CA GLY A 227 13.72 -32.17 -8.50
C GLY A 227 14.06 -30.84 -7.84
N SER A 228 13.06 -30.00 -7.57
CA SER A 228 13.18 -28.71 -6.94
C SER A 228 13.72 -28.88 -5.52
N LYS A 229 14.77 -28.11 -5.20
CA LYS A 229 15.31 -28.07 -3.85
C LYS A 229 14.35 -27.26 -2.97
N PRO A 230 14.08 -27.70 -1.74
CA PRO A 230 13.23 -26.93 -0.84
C PRO A 230 13.84 -25.55 -0.61
N ILE A 231 12.99 -24.53 -0.66
CA ILE A 231 13.39 -23.14 -0.46
C ILE A 231 13.74 -22.96 1.00
N LYS A 232 14.91 -22.38 1.24
CA LYS A 232 15.35 -21.96 2.57
C LYS A 232 15.13 -20.46 2.70
N LEU A 233 14.29 -20.08 3.64
CA LEU A 233 14.09 -18.68 3.99
C LEU A 233 15.30 -18.16 4.77
N PRO A 234 15.60 -16.85 4.71
CA PRO A 234 16.72 -16.27 5.45
C PRO A 234 16.60 -16.57 6.94
N PRO A 235 17.74 -16.85 7.62
CA PRO A 235 17.73 -17.11 9.05
C PRO A 235 17.33 -15.83 9.81
N ILE A 236 16.55 -16.00 10.88
CA ILE A 236 16.23 -14.91 11.80
C ILE A 236 17.48 -14.61 12.60
N SER A 237 18.16 -13.51 12.28
CA SER A 237 19.36 -13.07 12.98
C SER A 237 19.05 -11.86 13.85
N VAL A 238 19.72 -11.80 15.01
CA VAL A 238 19.66 -10.62 15.86
C VAL A 238 20.50 -9.52 15.20
N ARG A 239 19.95 -8.31 15.12
CA ARG A 239 20.68 -7.14 14.61
C ARG A 239 21.94 -6.88 15.42
N THR A 240 22.96 -6.36 14.77
CA THR A 240 24.21 -5.99 15.43
C THR A 240 23.98 -4.81 16.39
N LEU A 241 24.81 -4.70 17.45
CA LEU A 241 24.75 -3.57 18.36
C LEU A 241 24.88 -2.22 17.63
N GLN A 242 25.68 -2.19 16.55
CA GLN A 242 25.86 -1.00 15.72
C GLN A 242 24.54 -0.58 15.06
N ASP A 243 23.80 -1.51 14.46
CA ASP A 243 22.52 -1.24 13.81
C ASP A 243 21.44 -0.85 14.83
N LEU A 244 21.41 -1.54 15.97
CA LEU A 244 20.53 -1.18 17.10
C LEU A 244 20.79 0.24 17.59
N SER A 245 22.07 0.63 17.71
CA SER A 245 22.47 1.99 18.10
C SER A 245 22.01 3.02 17.07
N ARG A 246 22.15 2.72 15.77
CA ARG A 246 21.66 3.57 14.68
C ARG A 246 20.15 3.80 14.77
N ILE A 247 19.38 2.72 14.94
CA ILE A 247 17.93 2.77 15.08
C ILE A 247 17.55 3.65 16.27
N TYR A 248 18.20 3.43 17.42
CA TYR A 248 17.93 4.19 18.64
C TYR A 248 18.24 5.69 18.46
N ILE A 249 19.42 6.04 17.91
CA ILE A 249 19.80 7.43 17.66
C ILE A 249 18.79 8.09 16.69
N ARG A 250 18.46 7.44 15.57
CA ARG A 250 17.49 7.97 14.61
C ARG A 250 16.10 8.13 15.21
N ARG A 251 15.67 7.21 16.09
CA ARG A 251 14.42 7.34 16.84
C ARG A 251 14.45 8.56 17.75
N THR A 252 15.51 8.74 18.56
CA THR A 252 15.64 9.91 19.44
C THR A 252 15.62 11.21 18.64
N LEU A 253 16.34 11.29 17.52
CA LEU A 253 16.35 12.47 16.67
C LEU A 253 14.97 12.79 16.07
N ARG A 254 14.21 11.77 15.65
CA ARG A 254 12.84 11.98 15.16
C ARG A 254 11.94 12.55 16.24
N THR A 255 11.95 11.98 17.45
CA THR A 255 11.16 12.49 18.58
C THR A 255 11.49 13.96 18.88
N LEU A 256 12.77 14.34 18.86
CA LEU A 256 13.17 15.74 19.05
C LEU A 256 12.66 16.65 17.92
N VAL A 257 12.71 16.21 16.67
CA VAL A 257 12.17 16.98 15.53
C VAL A 257 10.65 17.14 15.62
N GLU A 258 9.95 16.10 16.02
CA GLU A 258 8.50 16.12 16.23
C GLU A 258 8.11 17.09 17.36
N GLU A 259 8.84 17.08 18.49
CA GLU A 259 8.63 18.00 19.59
C GLU A 259 8.88 19.47 19.18
N GLU A 260 9.96 19.75 18.44
CA GLU A 260 10.27 21.10 17.96
C GLU A 260 9.23 21.63 16.97
N THR A 261 8.76 20.77 16.06
CA THR A 261 7.76 21.14 15.05
C THR A 261 6.37 21.32 15.65
N GLN A 262 5.99 20.51 16.66
CA GLN A 262 4.75 20.69 17.42
C GLN A 262 4.80 21.96 18.29
N GLY A 263 5.98 22.33 18.82
CA GLY A 263 6.17 23.57 19.59
C GLY A 263 6.08 24.85 18.75
N HIS A 264 6.31 24.78 17.44
CA HIS A 264 6.25 25.92 16.51
C HIS A 264 4.96 25.96 15.67
N SER A 265 4.08 24.96 15.79
CA SER A 265 2.79 24.97 15.11
C SER A 265 1.71 25.64 15.97
N THR A 266 1.51 26.94 15.81
CA THR A 266 0.16 27.51 15.97
C THR A 266 -0.74 26.80 14.96
N PRO A 267 -1.90 26.23 15.34
CA PRO A 267 -2.69 25.45 14.41
C PRO A 267 -3.08 26.34 13.22
N PRO A 268 -2.73 25.98 11.98
CA PRO A 268 -3.26 26.69 10.83
C PRO A 268 -4.78 26.49 10.89
N ARG A 269 -5.52 27.60 10.96
CA ARG A 269 -6.96 27.60 10.69
C ARG A 269 -7.15 26.97 9.31
N VAL A 270 -7.48 25.68 9.28
CA VAL A 270 -7.98 25.03 8.08
C VAL A 270 -9.30 25.73 7.76
N GLN A 271 -9.24 26.72 6.86
CA GLN A 271 -10.45 27.17 6.22
C GLN A 271 -11.00 25.96 5.48
N PRO A 272 -12.24 25.51 5.76
CA PRO A 272 -12.81 24.41 5.02
C PRO A 272 -12.85 24.82 3.56
N LYS A 273 -12.03 24.19 2.72
CA LYS A 273 -12.20 24.26 1.26
C LYS A 273 -13.63 23.81 1.01
N ARG A 274 -14.53 24.76 0.73
CA ARG A 274 -15.89 24.47 0.27
C ARG A 274 -15.74 23.61 -0.98
N LYS A 275 -15.85 22.28 -0.83
CA LYS A 275 -16.05 21.38 -1.96
C LYS A 275 -17.28 21.92 -2.69
N ARG A 276 -17.07 22.51 -3.89
CA ARG A 276 -18.18 22.83 -4.80
C ARG A 276 -18.86 21.50 -5.08
N ARG A 277 -19.97 21.22 -4.37
CA ARG A 277 -20.89 20.14 -4.70
C ARG A 277 -21.27 20.31 -6.16
N ARG A 278 -20.68 19.52 -7.06
CA ARG A 278 -21.23 19.34 -8.40
C ARG A 278 -22.57 18.64 -8.20
N TYR A 279 -23.64 19.42 -8.13
CA TYR A 279 -25.00 18.93 -8.25
C TYR A 279 -25.13 18.32 -9.65
N ARG A 280 -24.91 17.01 -9.78
CA ARG A 280 -25.44 16.28 -10.94
C ARG A 280 -26.95 16.34 -10.81
N ARG A 281 -27.62 17.19 -11.60
CA ARG A 281 -29.08 17.10 -11.83
C ARG A 281 -29.36 15.68 -12.30
N ARG A 282 -29.85 14.81 -11.42
CA ARG A 282 -30.53 13.58 -11.83
C ARG A 282 -31.75 14.04 -12.63
N ARG A 283 -31.75 13.82 -13.95
CA ARG A 283 -32.99 13.85 -14.73
C ARG A 283 -33.87 12.73 -14.17
N ILE A 284 -34.88 13.10 -13.40
CA ILE A 284 -35.95 12.20 -13.01
C ILE A 284 -36.81 12.05 -14.26
N ASN A 285 -36.72 10.90 -14.94
CA ASN A 285 -37.75 10.53 -15.90
C ASN A 285 -38.97 10.13 -15.09
N THR A 286 -39.95 11.03 -14.99
CA THR A 286 -41.25 10.74 -14.43
C THR A 286 -41.99 9.84 -15.42
N TYR A 287 -42.24 8.58 -15.03
CA TYR A 287 -43.09 7.66 -15.79
C TYR A 287 -44.51 7.73 -15.21
N VAL A 288 -45.49 8.10 -16.03
CA VAL A 288 -46.91 8.07 -15.67
C VAL A 288 -47.53 6.78 -16.23
N PHE A 289 -48.17 5.99 -15.37
CA PHE A 289 -48.93 4.81 -15.75
C PHE A 289 -50.33 5.22 -16.22
N VAL A 290 -50.71 4.83 -17.44
CA VAL A 290 -52.10 4.85 -17.91
C VAL A 290 -52.43 3.45 -18.42
N GLY A 291 -52.94 2.60 -17.52
CA GLY A 291 -53.14 1.16 -17.80
C GLY A 291 -51.82 0.38 -17.95
N ASN A 292 -51.89 -0.83 -18.53
CA ASN A 292 -50.77 -1.79 -18.56
C ASN A 292 -49.65 -1.50 -19.58
N GLN A 293 -49.44 -0.26 -20.04
CA GLN A 293 -48.30 0.10 -20.91
C GLN A 293 -47.65 1.43 -20.53
N LEU A 294 -46.31 1.49 -20.67
CA LEU A 294 -45.43 2.56 -20.19
C LEU A 294 -44.81 3.30 -21.40
N MET A 295 -45.09 4.61 -21.56
CA MET A 295 -44.57 5.44 -22.66
C MET A 295 -43.83 6.68 -22.11
N PRO A 296 -42.61 7.01 -22.60
CA PRO A 296 -41.88 8.22 -22.20
C PRO A 296 -42.27 9.45 -23.05
N GLN A 297 -42.54 10.60 -22.40
CA GLN A 297 -42.70 11.91 -23.06
C GLN A 297 -41.50 12.82 -22.80
N PRO A 298 -40.99 13.57 -23.81
CA PRO A 298 -40.06 14.67 -23.61
C PRO A 298 -40.82 15.95 -23.22
N ALA A 299 -40.43 16.59 -22.12
CA ALA A 299 -40.95 17.90 -21.73
C ALA A 299 -40.09 19.01 -22.34
N GLU A 300 -40.67 19.75 -23.26
CA GLU A 300 -40.26 21.10 -23.69
C GLU A 300 -40.68 22.11 -22.60
N SER A 301 -39.82 23.08 -22.31
CA SER A 301 -40.17 24.28 -21.54
C SER A 301 -39.20 25.40 -21.95
N GLU A 302 -39.64 26.22 -22.88
CA GLU A 302 -39.11 27.56 -23.14
C GLU A 302 -39.69 28.57 -22.12
N GLU A 303 -39.11 29.77 -22.11
CA GLU A 303 -39.46 30.97 -21.32
C GLU A 303 -38.80 31.08 -19.93
N ASP A 304 -37.67 31.81 -19.88
CA ASP A 304 -37.75 33.17 -19.31
C ASP A 304 -36.54 34.02 -19.75
N GLU A 305 -36.87 35.12 -20.41
CA GLU A 305 -36.00 36.19 -20.89
C GLU A 305 -35.43 37.01 -19.72
N ARG A 306 -34.13 37.33 -19.80
CA ARG A 306 -33.64 38.69 -19.50
C ARG A 306 -32.21 38.85 -20.02
N ILE A 307 -32.12 39.59 -21.12
CA ILE A 307 -30.92 40.08 -21.78
C ILE A 307 -30.53 41.38 -21.08
N ASP A 308 -29.28 41.47 -20.63
CA ASP A 308 -28.55 42.74 -20.54
C ASP A 308 -27.27 42.55 -21.37
N GLU A 309 -27.27 43.17 -22.55
CA GLU A 309 -26.08 43.46 -23.34
C GLU A 309 -25.34 44.63 -22.69
N ASP A 310 -24.03 44.49 -22.43
CA ASP A 310 -23.08 45.50 -22.90
C ASP A 310 -21.63 45.00 -22.84
N GLY A 311 -20.86 45.30 -23.89
CA GLY A 311 -19.40 45.32 -23.89
C GLY A 311 -18.66 44.14 -24.51
N ARG A 312 -18.65 44.05 -25.85
CA ARG A 312 -17.59 43.41 -26.64
C ARG A 312 -16.58 44.47 -27.10
N GLU A 313 -15.35 44.36 -26.63
CA GLU A 313 -14.09 44.76 -27.29
C GLU A 313 -13.03 43.83 -26.67
N GLU A 314 -12.03 43.22 -27.29
CA GLU A 314 -11.54 43.02 -28.66
C GLU A 314 -10.53 41.85 -28.50
N GLU A 315 -10.51 40.86 -29.40
CA GLU A 315 -9.44 39.84 -29.44
C GLU A 315 -8.27 40.38 -30.27
N GLU A 316 -7.13 40.68 -29.64
CA GLU A 316 -5.83 40.69 -30.33
C GLU A 316 -4.88 39.67 -29.70
N LYS A 317 -4.27 38.90 -30.61
CA LYS A 317 -3.22 37.90 -30.38
C LYS A 317 -1.98 38.59 -29.81
N ASP A 318 -1.37 37.98 -28.78
CA ASP A 318 0.08 37.94 -28.72
C ASP A 318 0.59 36.56 -28.30
N CYS A 319 1.64 36.15 -29.00
CA CYS A 319 2.26 34.85 -28.92
C CYS A 319 3.43 34.88 -27.92
N GLY A 320 3.46 33.93 -27.00
CA GLY A 320 4.71 33.34 -26.51
C GLY A 320 5.26 33.87 -25.19
N GLU A 321 5.14 33.04 -24.15
CA GLU A 321 6.30 32.48 -23.43
C GLU A 321 5.78 31.33 -22.52
N PRO A 322 6.43 30.15 -22.49
CA PRO A 322 6.04 29.11 -21.57
C PRO A 322 6.47 29.51 -20.15
N LEU A 323 5.47 29.78 -19.30
CA LEU A 323 5.64 29.85 -17.85
C LEU A 323 6.41 28.62 -17.39
N LYS A 324 7.64 28.87 -16.92
CA LYS A 324 8.48 27.88 -16.25
C LYS A 324 7.63 27.24 -15.16
N GLN A 325 7.43 25.93 -15.28
CA GLN A 325 6.93 25.11 -14.20
C GLN A 325 7.83 25.37 -12.99
N ASP A 326 7.22 25.88 -11.93
CA ASP A 326 7.87 25.98 -10.63
C ASP A 326 8.46 24.61 -10.30
N GLY A 327 9.78 24.58 -10.19
CA GLY A 327 10.48 23.41 -9.72
C GLY A 327 9.93 23.05 -8.35
N HIS A 328 9.46 21.81 -8.20
CA HIS A 328 9.41 21.19 -6.88
C HIS A 328 10.84 21.24 -6.33
N GLU A 329 11.14 22.25 -5.49
CA GLU A 329 12.28 22.16 -4.59
C GLU A 329 12.09 20.86 -3.80
N PRO A 330 13.08 19.95 -3.79
CA PRO A 330 12.96 18.74 -2.99
C PRO A 330 12.78 19.18 -1.54
N GLN A 331 11.66 18.81 -0.92
CA GLN A 331 11.42 19.05 0.49
C GLN A 331 12.67 18.60 1.27
N GLN A 332 13.36 19.54 1.90
CA GLN A 332 14.57 19.22 2.64
C GLN A 332 14.20 18.23 3.74
N ASN A 333 14.79 17.04 3.69
CA ASN A 333 14.64 16.04 4.73
C ASN A 333 15.15 16.60 6.07
N LEU A 334 14.20 16.90 6.97
CA LEU A 334 14.44 17.50 8.29
C LEU A 334 15.33 16.63 9.17
N LEU A 335 15.24 15.30 9.07
CA LEU A 335 16.09 14.39 9.82
C LEU A 335 17.54 14.48 9.33
N ARG A 336 17.73 14.55 8.00
CA ARG A 336 19.06 14.71 7.40
C ARG A 336 19.71 16.04 7.82
N SER A 337 18.98 17.15 7.72
CA SER A 337 19.53 18.46 8.11
C SER A 337 19.93 18.48 9.59
N LYS A 338 19.13 17.88 10.47
CA LYS A 338 19.46 17.71 11.88
C LYS A 338 20.69 16.84 12.11
N ILE A 339 20.82 15.71 11.43
CA ILE A 339 22.03 14.85 11.57
C ILE A 339 23.29 15.62 11.16
N LEU A 340 23.23 16.42 10.11
CA LEU A 340 24.37 17.19 9.61
C LEU A 340 24.79 18.32 10.55
N THR A 341 23.87 18.91 11.33
CA THR A 341 24.19 19.97 12.32
C THR A 341 24.78 19.43 13.62
N LEU A 342 24.66 18.13 13.91
CA LEU A 342 25.22 17.55 15.13
C LEU A 342 26.76 17.61 15.11
N PRO A 343 27.41 17.83 16.27
CA PRO A 343 28.87 17.82 16.40
C PRO A 343 29.41 16.37 16.46
N LEU A 344 29.03 15.55 15.47
CA LEU A 344 29.47 14.16 15.32
C LEU A 344 30.57 14.04 14.24
N PRO A 345 31.50 13.07 14.36
CA PRO A 345 32.41 12.70 13.29
C PRO A 345 31.67 12.36 11.99
N GLU A 346 32.28 12.67 10.85
CA GLU A 346 31.67 12.48 9.52
C GLU A 346 31.30 11.02 9.24
N SER A 347 32.11 10.07 9.73
CA SER A 347 31.83 8.64 9.63
C SER A 347 30.53 8.24 10.35
N LEU A 348 30.21 8.86 11.48
CA LEU A 348 28.96 8.61 12.20
C LEU A 348 27.76 9.29 11.50
N LYS A 349 27.96 10.48 10.92
CA LYS A 349 26.92 11.14 10.11
C LYS A 349 26.58 10.30 8.89
N ALA A 350 27.58 9.85 8.15
CA ALA A 350 27.41 8.93 7.02
C ALA A 350 26.71 7.64 7.45
N TYR A 351 27.04 7.07 8.61
CA TYR A 351 26.38 5.87 9.12
C TYR A 351 24.91 6.10 9.56
N LEU A 352 24.59 7.27 10.12
CA LEU A 352 23.19 7.64 10.43
C LEU A 352 22.37 7.92 9.17
N LEU A 353 23.04 8.33 8.09
CA LEU A 353 22.49 8.59 6.76
C LEU A 353 22.66 7.40 5.80
N TYR A 354 23.14 6.23 6.26
CA TYR A 354 23.66 5.09 5.48
C TYR A 354 22.90 4.69 4.20
N TYR A 355 21.63 5.03 4.08
CA TYR A 355 20.78 4.74 2.92
C TYR A 355 20.55 5.92 1.95
N ARG A 356 21.05 7.12 2.28
CA ARG A 356 20.84 8.39 1.56
C ARG A 356 22.18 9.06 1.26
N GLU A 357 22.83 8.66 0.17
CA GLU A 357 24.05 9.34 -0.32
C GLU A 357 23.76 10.64 -1.10
N LYS A 358 22.49 11.00 -1.32
CA LYS A 358 22.11 12.23 -2.06
C LYS A 358 21.79 13.38 -1.13
#